data_AF-A0A2W6E0M6-F1
#
_entry.id   AF-A0A2W6E0M6-F1
#
_cell.length_a   1.000
_cell.length_b   1.000
_cell.length_c   1.000
_cell.angle_alpha   90.00
_cell.angle_beta   90.00
_cell.angle_gamma   90.00
#
_symmetry.space_group_name_H-M   'P 1'
#
loop_
_entity.id
_entity.type
_entity.pdbx_description
1 polymer ?
#
loop_
_entity_poly.entity_id
_entity_poly.type
_entity_poly.pdbx_seq_one_letter_code
_entity_poly.pdbx_strand_id
1 'polypeptide(L)'
;MNNTPSVSGSSAFSRQPRVRVSSPADVLAVVPHLLGFHPGKSLVVMGVGRPRARVQLAFRYDLPDPPDPVHAADIAEHAAEVLRHRRLSSVIGVGYGPGALVTPVADALAAAVRQAGLRLHELMRVEDGRYWSYLCENPECCPADGVPFD
;
A
#
# COMPACT_ATOMS: atom_id res chain seq x y z
N MET A 1 23.33 53.13 -26.37
CA MET A 1 23.75 51.71 -26.32
C MET A 1 24.29 51.42 -24.93
N ASN A 2 23.65 50.52 -24.18
CA ASN A 2 24.31 49.37 -23.56
C ASN A 2 23.27 48.57 -22.77
N ASN A 3 23.16 47.30 -23.14
CA ASN A 3 22.20 46.32 -22.67
C ASN A 3 22.57 45.85 -21.26
N THR A 4 21.61 45.86 -20.34
CA THR A 4 21.68 45.05 -19.12
C THR A 4 21.08 43.68 -19.43
N PRO A 5 21.80 42.56 -19.25
CA PRO A 5 21.24 41.24 -19.49
C PRO A 5 20.35 40.85 -18.30
N SER A 6 19.11 40.46 -18.62
CA SER A 6 18.22 39.74 -17.71
C SER A 6 18.86 38.42 -17.29
N VAL A 7 19.17 38.25 -16.01
CA VAL A 7 19.56 36.94 -15.48
C VAL A 7 18.28 36.19 -15.10
N SER A 8 17.75 35.42 -16.05
CA SER A 8 16.81 34.34 -15.77
C SER A 8 17.54 33.23 -15.02
N GLY A 9 17.43 33.24 -13.69
CA GLY A 9 17.88 32.13 -12.84
C GLY A 9 16.94 30.94 -12.98
N SER A 10 17.32 29.98 -13.84
CA SER A 10 16.66 28.70 -14.05
C SER A 10 16.46 27.90 -12.76
N SER A 11 15.22 27.45 -12.52
CA SER A 11 14.77 26.61 -11.41
C SER A 11 15.22 25.13 -11.55
N ALA A 12 16.54 24.87 -11.58
CA ALA A 12 17.08 23.54 -11.84
C ALA A 12 17.18 22.60 -10.61
N PHE A 13 16.67 23.00 -9.44
CA PHE A 13 16.73 22.17 -8.22
C PHE A 13 15.33 21.88 -7.66
N SER A 14 14.68 20.85 -8.19
CA SER A 14 13.83 19.90 -7.44
C SER A 14 13.07 18.96 -8.39
N ARG A 15 13.78 18.25 -9.27
CA ARG A 15 13.21 16.99 -9.74
C ARG A 15 13.30 16.00 -8.57
N GLN A 16 12.27 15.98 -7.72
CA GLN A 16 12.13 14.93 -6.73
C GLN A 16 12.26 13.57 -7.45
N PRO A 17 13.19 12.70 -7.04
CA PRO A 17 13.35 11.39 -7.64
C PRO A 17 12.02 10.64 -7.58
N ARG A 18 11.63 10.04 -8.69
CA ARG A 18 10.37 9.29 -8.81
C ARG A 18 10.71 7.82 -8.90
N VAL A 19 10.26 7.06 -7.91
CA VAL A 19 10.29 5.60 -7.96
C VAL A 19 9.06 5.14 -8.75
N ARG A 20 9.28 4.26 -9.74
CA ARG A 20 8.20 3.59 -10.46
C ARG A 20 8.02 2.21 -9.83
N VAL A 21 6.79 1.92 -9.44
CA VAL A 21 6.38 0.62 -8.91
C VAL A 21 5.65 -0.13 -10.02
N SER A 22 6.13 -1.31 -10.36
CA SER A 22 5.63 -2.15 -11.46
C SER A 22 5.39 -3.61 -11.07
N SER A 23 5.88 -4.03 -9.91
CA SER A 23 5.73 -5.38 -9.37
C SER A 23 5.25 -5.36 -7.92
N PRO A 24 4.71 -6.48 -7.40
CA PRO A 24 4.46 -6.66 -5.97
C PRO A 24 5.71 -6.40 -5.10
N ALA A 25 6.87 -6.91 -5.50
CA ALA A 25 8.13 -6.67 -4.79
C ALA A 25 8.49 -5.18 -4.74
N ASP A 26 8.28 -4.44 -5.85
CA ASP A 26 8.50 -2.98 -5.87
C ASP A 26 7.59 -2.26 -4.86
N VAL A 27 6.36 -2.74 -4.65
CA VAL A 27 5.45 -2.20 -3.62
C VAL A 27 6.05 -2.43 -2.24
N LEU A 28 6.51 -3.64 -1.96
CA LEU A 28 7.08 -4.01 -0.67
C LEU A 28 8.33 -3.19 -0.34
N ALA A 29 9.19 -2.95 -1.33
CA ALA A 29 10.39 -2.14 -1.19
C ALA A 29 10.08 -0.67 -0.84
N VAL A 30 8.97 -0.10 -1.34
CA VAL A 30 8.64 1.31 -1.07
C VAL A 30 7.89 1.53 0.25
N VAL A 31 7.19 0.52 0.79
CA VAL A 31 6.38 0.68 2.00
C VAL A 31 7.18 1.22 3.20
N PRO A 32 8.36 0.68 3.57
CA PRO A 32 9.13 1.21 4.68
C PRO A 32 9.53 2.67 4.50
N HIS A 33 9.83 3.09 3.27
CA HIS A 33 10.16 4.47 2.95
C HIS A 33 8.96 5.40 3.05
N LEU A 34 7.75 4.93 2.74
CA LEU A 34 6.51 5.70 2.91
C LEU A 34 6.15 5.89 4.39
N LEU A 35 6.46 4.92 5.24
CA LEU A 35 6.19 4.96 6.68
C LEU A 35 7.32 5.63 7.49
N GLY A 36 8.56 5.60 6.98
CA GLY A 36 9.76 6.02 7.69
C GLY A 36 10.34 4.93 8.63
N PHE A 37 9.80 3.70 8.60
CA PHE A 37 10.23 2.57 9.41
C PHE A 37 9.76 1.24 8.78
N HIS A 38 10.35 0.12 9.21
CA HIS A 38 9.91 -1.21 8.78
C HIS A 38 8.67 -1.65 9.59
N PRO A 39 7.51 -1.86 8.96
CA PRO A 39 6.31 -2.30 9.68
C PRO A 39 6.45 -3.75 10.17
N GLY A 40 6.03 -4.00 11.40
CA GLY A 40 5.83 -5.34 11.95
C GLY A 40 4.42 -5.45 12.54
N LYS A 41 3.83 -6.65 12.45
CA LYS A 41 2.46 -6.97 12.95
C LYS A 41 1.44 -5.87 12.64
N SER A 42 1.32 -5.53 11.36
CA SER A 42 0.48 -4.40 10.93
C SER A 42 -0.11 -4.56 9.55
N LEU A 43 -1.27 -3.95 9.33
CA LEU A 43 -1.83 -3.73 7.99
C LEU A 43 -1.45 -2.35 7.49
N VAL A 44 -0.83 -2.28 6.31
CA VAL A 44 -0.56 -1.03 5.58
C VAL A 44 -1.53 -0.91 4.42
N VAL A 45 -2.21 0.23 4.33
CA VAL A 45 -3.16 0.54 3.26
C VAL A 45 -2.66 1.75 2.49
N MET A 46 -2.58 1.61 1.17
CA MET A 46 -2.13 2.65 0.25
C MET A 46 -3.25 3.02 -0.72
N GLY A 47 -3.56 4.32 -0.77
CA GLY A 47 -4.50 4.87 -1.73
C GLY A 47 -3.78 5.44 -2.95
N VAL A 48 -4.17 4.95 -4.13
CA VAL A 48 -3.57 5.31 -5.41
C VAL A 48 -4.52 6.23 -6.19
N GLY A 49 -4.02 7.42 -6.55
CA GLY A 49 -4.79 8.46 -7.23
C GLY A 49 -4.45 8.62 -8.72
N ARG A 50 -5.42 9.16 -9.47
CA ARG A 50 -5.30 9.54 -10.89
C ARG A 50 -4.72 10.97 -11.04
N PRO A 51 -4.18 11.35 -12.21
CA PRO A 51 -4.13 10.62 -13.49
C PRO A 51 -2.92 9.68 -13.67
N ARG A 52 -1.93 9.68 -12.76
CA ARG A 52 -0.65 8.97 -12.95
C ARG A 52 -0.42 7.76 -12.02
N ALA A 53 -1.50 7.17 -11.51
CA ALA A 53 -1.47 6.04 -10.57
C ALA A 53 -0.40 6.22 -9.47
N ARG A 54 -0.45 7.36 -8.76
CA ARG A 54 0.51 7.69 -7.71
C ARG A 54 -0.06 7.29 -6.36
N VAL A 55 0.75 6.71 -5.50
CA VAL A 55 0.43 6.63 -4.07
C VAL A 55 0.29 8.06 -3.55
N GLN A 56 -0.91 8.41 -3.09
CA GLN A 56 -1.21 9.73 -2.53
C GLN A 56 -1.38 9.67 -1.01
N LEU A 57 -1.61 8.47 -0.49
CA LEU A 57 -1.86 8.22 0.91
C LEU A 57 -1.34 6.82 1.25
N ALA A 58 -0.67 6.70 2.40
CA ALA A 58 -0.31 5.43 3.02
C ALA A 58 -0.56 5.56 4.52
N PHE A 59 -1.19 4.56 5.13
CA PHE A 59 -1.45 4.53 6.56
C PHE A 59 -1.35 3.09 7.07
N ARG A 60 -1.08 2.97 8.37
CA ARG A 60 -0.78 1.72 9.04
C ARG A 60 -1.75 1.52 10.20
N TYR A 61 -2.20 0.29 10.38
CA TYR A 61 -2.92 -0.20 11.55
C TYR A 61 -2.11 -1.29 12.22
N ASP A 62 -2.08 -1.29 13.55
CA ASP A 62 -1.65 -2.46 14.30
C ASP A 62 -2.65 -3.60 14.11
N LEU A 63 -2.17 -4.84 14.03
CA LEU A 63 -3.05 -6.00 13.99
C LEU A 63 -3.53 -6.34 15.40
N PRO A 64 -4.82 -6.68 15.59
CA PRO A 64 -5.29 -7.26 16.84
C PRO A 64 -4.51 -8.53 17.18
N ASP A 65 -3.95 -8.59 18.39
CA ASP A 65 -3.22 -9.74 18.93
C ASP A 65 -3.72 -9.99 20.37
N PRO A 66 -4.63 -10.96 20.59
CA PRO A 66 -5.07 -12.00 19.65
C PRO A 66 -6.02 -11.51 18.55
N PRO A 67 -6.26 -12.32 17.49
CA PRO A 67 -7.23 -11.99 16.44
C PRO A 67 -8.62 -11.65 16.99
N ASP A 68 -9.16 -10.52 16.55
CA ASP A 68 -10.49 -10.05 16.93
C ASP A 68 -11.26 -9.61 15.66
N PRO A 69 -12.32 -10.33 15.26
CA PRO A 69 -13.11 -9.99 14.09
C PRO A 69 -13.81 -8.63 14.17
N VAL A 70 -14.18 -8.16 15.36
CA VAL A 70 -14.85 -6.85 15.52
C VAL A 70 -13.85 -5.74 15.23
N HIS A 71 -12.68 -5.81 15.88
CA HIS A 71 -11.61 -4.84 15.64
C HIS A 71 -11.07 -4.90 14.19
N ALA A 72 -11.03 -6.08 13.59
CA ALA A 72 -10.69 -6.23 12.17
C ALA A 72 -11.68 -5.50 11.24
N ALA A 73 -12.98 -5.59 11.53
CA ALA A 73 -14.01 -4.86 10.81
C ALA A 73 -13.88 -3.35 10.99
N ASP A 74 -13.65 -2.87 12.23
CA ASP A 74 -13.45 -1.45 12.53
C ASP A 74 -12.25 -0.86 11.76
N ILE A 75 -11.13 -1.60 11.71
CA ILE A 75 -9.94 -1.22 10.92
C ILE A 75 -10.30 -1.09 9.43
N ALA A 76 -11.01 -2.08 8.89
CA ALA A 76 -11.37 -2.13 7.48
C ALA A 76 -12.36 -1.02 7.08
N GLU A 77 -13.39 -0.79 7.90
CA GLU A 77 -14.36 0.29 7.71
C GLU A 77 -13.67 1.65 7.74
N HIS A 78 -12.84 1.89 8.76
CA HIS A 78 -12.09 3.14 8.86
C HIS A 78 -11.18 3.35 7.65
N ALA A 79 -10.47 2.31 7.20
CA ALA A 79 -9.61 2.39 6.02
C ALA A 79 -10.40 2.76 4.75
N ALA A 80 -11.54 2.12 4.53
CA ALA A 80 -12.40 2.40 3.39
C ALA A 80 -12.97 3.82 3.43
N GLU A 81 -13.40 4.30 4.60
CA GLU A 81 -13.88 5.67 4.80
C GLU A 81 -12.81 6.70 4.48
N VAL A 82 -11.60 6.53 5.02
CA VAL A 82 -10.46 7.43 4.75
C VAL A 82 -10.17 7.52 3.25
N LEU A 83 -10.16 6.39 2.54
CA LEU A 83 -9.94 6.34 1.09
C LEU A 83 -11.05 7.07 0.32
N ARG A 84 -12.32 6.87 0.69
CA ARG A 84 -13.47 7.55 0.08
C ARG A 84 -13.42 9.06 0.30
N HIS A 85 -13.13 9.51 1.53
CA HIS A 85 -13.01 10.93 1.86
C HIS A 85 -11.91 11.62 1.05
N ARG A 86 -10.82 10.91 0.78
CA ARG A 86 -9.72 11.39 -0.07
C ARG A 86 -9.97 11.22 -1.58
N ARG A 87 -11.12 10.67 -1.97
CA ARG A 87 -11.52 10.39 -3.36
C ARG A 87 -10.51 9.51 -4.10
N LEU A 88 -9.90 8.57 -3.39
CA LEU A 88 -8.97 7.59 -3.95
C LEU A 88 -9.76 6.36 -4.36
N SER A 89 -9.71 5.99 -5.64
CA SER A 89 -10.52 4.90 -6.19
C SER A 89 -9.79 3.57 -6.30
N SER A 90 -8.49 3.54 -5.96
CA SER A 90 -7.65 2.36 -6.07
C SER A 90 -6.86 2.16 -4.78
N VAL A 91 -6.78 0.90 -4.33
CA VAL A 91 -6.23 0.52 -3.02
C VAL A 91 -5.19 -0.57 -3.21
N ILE A 92 -4.09 -0.49 -2.46
CA ILE A 92 -3.15 -1.60 -2.28
C ILE A 92 -3.05 -1.87 -0.77
N GLY A 93 -3.21 -3.11 -0.34
CA GLY A 93 -3.04 -3.52 1.05
C GLY A 93 -1.82 -4.44 1.23
N VAL A 94 -1.10 -4.28 2.35
CA VAL A 94 0.04 -5.12 2.73
C VAL A 94 -0.03 -5.41 4.22
N GLY A 95 -0.29 -6.67 4.60
CA GLY A 95 -0.25 -7.14 5.98
C GLY A 95 1.10 -7.76 6.32
N TYR A 96 1.74 -7.28 7.37
CA TYR A 96 3.02 -7.78 7.87
C TYR A 96 2.79 -8.63 9.11
N GLY A 97 3.21 -9.88 9.08
CA GLY A 97 3.18 -10.80 10.22
C GLY A 97 2.45 -12.14 9.95
N PRO A 98 2.18 -12.91 11.03
CA PRO A 98 1.57 -14.22 10.93
C PRO A 98 0.21 -14.19 10.25
N GLY A 99 -0.04 -15.18 9.40
CA GLY A 99 -1.32 -15.31 8.67
C GLY A 99 -2.54 -15.31 9.59
N ALA A 100 -2.42 -15.88 10.79
CA ALA A 100 -3.50 -15.87 11.78
C ALA A 100 -3.90 -14.45 12.24
N LEU A 101 -2.97 -13.49 12.24
CA LEU A 101 -3.26 -12.09 12.58
C LEU A 101 -3.64 -11.28 11.34
N VAL A 102 -2.99 -11.53 10.20
CA VAL A 102 -3.17 -10.74 8.98
C VAL A 102 -4.47 -11.08 8.26
N THR A 103 -4.77 -12.38 8.06
CA THR A 103 -5.86 -12.82 7.18
C THR A 103 -7.23 -12.27 7.59
N PRO A 104 -7.64 -12.27 8.87
CA PRO A 104 -8.94 -11.70 9.26
C PRO A 104 -9.08 -10.21 8.91
N VAL A 105 -8.01 -9.43 9.10
CA VAL A 105 -8.01 -7.99 8.78
C VAL A 105 -7.95 -7.77 7.25
N ALA A 106 -7.20 -8.61 6.53
CA ALA A 106 -7.13 -8.58 5.07
C ALA A 106 -8.49 -8.89 4.44
N ASP A 107 -9.20 -9.92 4.91
CA ASP A 107 -10.54 -10.30 4.45
C ASP A 107 -11.55 -9.18 4.71
N ALA A 108 -11.52 -8.60 5.92
CA ALA A 108 -12.37 -7.46 6.28
C ALA A 108 -12.09 -6.26 5.37
N LEU A 109 -10.81 -5.93 5.12
CA LEU A 109 -10.42 -4.85 4.20
C LEU A 109 -10.94 -5.11 2.79
N ALA A 110 -10.78 -6.33 2.26
CA ALA A 110 -11.26 -6.69 0.94
C ALA A 110 -12.79 -6.54 0.82
N ALA A 111 -13.53 -6.94 1.86
CA ALA A 111 -14.98 -6.75 1.91
C ALA A 111 -15.37 -5.26 1.95
N ALA A 112 -14.76 -4.46 2.83
CA ALA A 112 -15.05 -3.04 2.98
C ALA A 112 -14.71 -2.24 1.71
N VAL A 113 -13.56 -2.51 1.09
CA VAL A 113 -13.14 -1.89 -0.18
C VAL A 113 -14.14 -2.20 -1.30
N ARG A 114 -14.60 -3.46 -1.40
CA ARG A 114 -15.62 -3.86 -2.38
C ARG A 114 -16.96 -3.17 -2.13
N GLN A 115 -17.43 -3.14 -0.88
CA GLN A 115 -18.68 -2.47 -0.50
C GLN A 115 -18.64 -0.95 -0.77
N ALA A 116 -17.47 -0.34 -0.59
CA ALA A 116 -17.22 1.06 -0.88
C ALA A 116 -17.14 1.40 -2.38
N GLY A 117 -17.20 0.39 -3.28
CA GLY A 117 -17.05 0.59 -4.73
C GLY A 117 -15.63 0.99 -5.14
N LEU A 118 -14.64 0.70 -4.29
CA LEU A 118 -13.23 0.97 -4.55
C LEU A 118 -12.60 -0.23 -5.25
N ARG A 119 -11.55 0.01 -6.03
CA ARG A 119 -10.79 -1.06 -6.69
C ARG A 119 -9.64 -1.51 -5.80
N LEU A 120 -9.74 -2.73 -5.26
CA LEU A 120 -8.59 -3.41 -4.66
C LEU A 120 -7.66 -3.88 -5.77
N HIS A 121 -6.46 -3.30 -5.83
CA HIS A 121 -5.51 -3.52 -6.90
C HIS A 121 -4.50 -4.63 -6.57
N GLU A 122 -4.19 -4.76 -5.29
CA GLU A 122 -3.35 -5.81 -4.70
C GLU A 122 -3.65 -5.89 -3.19
N LEU A 123 -3.53 -7.07 -2.61
CA LEU A 123 -3.62 -7.32 -1.18
C LEU A 123 -2.64 -8.45 -0.83
N MET A 124 -1.58 -8.12 -0.09
CA MET A 124 -0.50 -9.07 0.20
C MET A 124 -0.37 -9.35 1.69
N ARG A 125 0.11 -10.55 2.02
CA ARG A 125 0.71 -10.89 3.30
C ARG A 125 2.23 -10.96 3.16
N VAL A 126 2.96 -10.50 4.16
CA VAL A 126 4.42 -10.55 4.26
C VAL A 126 4.83 -11.19 5.57
N GLU A 127 5.66 -12.22 5.49
CA GLU A 127 6.26 -12.91 6.64
C GLU A 127 7.58 -13.55 6.22
N ASP A 128 8.61 -13.45 7.06
CA ASP A 128 9.91 -14.12 6.88
C ASP A 128 10.55 -13.95 5.48
N GLY A 129 10.57 -12.72 4.96
CA GLY A 129 11.18 -12.40 3.66
C GLY A 129 10.40 -12.93 2.46
N ARG A 130 9.14 -13.31 2.66
CA ARG A 130 8.26 -13.84 1.63
C ARG A 130 6.95 -13.10 1.61
N TYR A 131 6.31 -13.10 0.45
CA TYR A 131 4.97 -12.57 0.29
C TYR A 131 4.02 -13.56 -0.37
N TRP A 132 2.74 -13.37 -0.07
CA TRP A 132 1.60 -14.07 -0.68
C TRP A 132 0.61 -13.01 -1.13
N SER A 133 0.11 -13.09 -2.36
CA SER A 133 -1.05 -12.30 -2.77
C SER A 133 -2.33 -13.02 -2.37
N TYR A 134 -3.27 -12.32 -1.75
CA TYR A 134 -4.63 -12.78 -1.51
C TYR A 134 -5.51 -12.70 -2.76
N LEU A 135 -5.03 -12.06 -3.85
CA LEU A 135 -5.78 -11.88 -5.09
C LEU A 135 -5.29 -12.77 -6.23
N CYS A 136 -4.07 -13.31 -6.16
CA CYS A 136 -3.50 -14.16 -7.19
C CYS A 136 -3.73 -15.64 -6.86
N GLU A 137 -4.48 -16.33 -7.71
CA GLU A 137 -4.78 -17.76 -7.55
C GLU A 137 -3.85 -18.68 -8.36
N ASN A 138 -2.89 -18.11 -9.11
CA ASN A 138 -1.95 -18.89 -9.92
C ASN A 138 -0.81 -19.45 -9.05
N PRO A 139 -0.70 -20.78 -8.86
CA PRO A 139 0.34 -21.39 -8.03
C PRO A 139 1.77 -21.21 -8.56
N GLU A 140 1.94 -20.98 -9.87
CA GLU A 140 3.26 -20.70 -10.46
C GLU A 140 3.72 -19.27 -10.15
N CYS A 141 2.78 -18.35 -9.94
CA CYS A 141 3.06 -16.95 -9.59
C CYS A 141 3.10 -16.75 -8.07
N CYS A 142 2.18 -17.39 -7.34
CA CYS A 142 2.02 -17.31 -5.89
C CYS A 142 1.95 -18.73 -5.31
N PRO A 143 3.11 -19.40 -5.13
CA PRO A 143 3.16 -20.72 -4.53
C PRO A 143 2.72 -20.67 -3.06
N ALA A 144 2.28 -21.82 -2.53
CA ALA A 144 1.84 -21.94 -1.13
C ALA A 144 2.93 -21.54 -0.12
N ASP A 145 4.20 -21.78 -0.44
CA ASP A 145 5.34 -21.41 0.40
C ASP A 145 5.74 -19.93 0.28
N GLY A 146 5.04 -19.15 -0.55
CA GLY A 146 5.28 -17.72 -0.74
C GLY A 146 6.44 -17.40 -1.68
N VAL A 147 6.38 -16.20 -2.25
CA VAL A 147 7.39 -15.68 -3.16
C VAL A 147 8.47 -14.95 -2.36
N PRO A 148 9.76 -15.33 -2.50
CA PRO A 148 10.85 -14.58 -1.87
C PRO A 148 10.99 -13.19 -2.51
N PHE A 149 11.33 -12.19 -1.69
CA PHE A 149 11.60 -10.83 -2.17
C PHE A 149 12.74 -10.19 -1.36
N ASP A 150 13.37 -9.18 -1.94
CA ASP A 150 14.47 -8.38 -1.37
C ASP A 150 14.10 -6.90 -1.41
#